data_AF-A0A8J2QNL8-F1
#
_entry.id   AF-A0A8J2QNL8-F1
#
_cell.length_a   1.000
_cell.length_b   1.000
_cell.length_c   1.000
_cell.angle_alpha   90.00
_cell.angle_beta   90.00
_cell.angle_gamma   90.00
#
_symmetry.space_group_name_H-M   'P 1'
#
loop_
_entity.id
_entity.type
_entity.pdbx_description
1 polymer ?
#
loop_
_entity_poly.entity_id
_entity_poly.type
_entity_poly.pdbx_seq_one_letter_code
_entity_poly.pdbx_strand_id
1 'polypeptide(L)'
;MVYYSTSRNVKMLRSIIIDYRASQETSPYEYMKMYVEKLPETMEDTKISWIVETFLGIQKHSEFLKNITYHVSQELSEDDQDFFMIVFYVVTFELSASNMTLLYKCLFNLSKPLLKVFTNFLSNNEALTVISQIAHNEYDTNFVTEKIINPLFTWQPYISEMGHNYAEFMNKTERSKIKMNTIPIQPNVLNRKSTSPNAKFSPDLPPTPANSVQNKNKSMLTKSTIDKRLKQIHDSNKQKALNLLQDIKANNQHYTQGKSDKYFKTLKNLKEDIDHKKKKVTLQSKSLLMNQTPPLVKETAATIKRINNTIQVSEKKEIQWLEDLLYNCKNTTKVEELEYYDRQERERERLLDIERKHLVGQISYEEAVIAKKKLIDDNKKKHDNFLREKQIWEEEIERWRKSEMEKNRMKVEKLSLIELEMLHARNNITIKKKETAEKIRKESEERLAQALKIQKEELDRKIQMIKEINILAHITKKSKLPKIIDLTEKSGVGLLCEMSIAELQERLSIFKIGLKEELEKKKHEIKLQNRLAKQELDETKKNIDKYMTEQADMRKQKKKPPVCVGHSSCNEIKELKKVLEEKRKLRIQLTS
;
A
#
# COMPACT_ATOMS: atom_id res chain seq x y z
N MET A 1 -38.29 3.47 -27.26
CA MET A 1 -37.15 2.62 -27.67
C MET A 1 -36.38 2.19 -26.44
N VAL A 2 -36.53 0.93 -26.01
CA VAL A 2 -35.66 0.31 -24.99
C VAL A 2 -34.56 -0.44 -25.71
N TYR A 3 -33.31 -0.32 -25.26
CA TYR A 3 -32.18 -1.01 -25.89
C TYR A 3 -32.14 -2.48 -25.45
N TYR A 4 -32.79 -3.35 -26.22
CA TYR A 4 -32.89 -4.78 -25.89
C TYR A 4 -31.62 -5.59 -26.22
N SER A 5 -30.67 -5.04 -26.98
CA SER A 5 -29.40 -5.70 -27.38
C SER A 5 -28.36 -5.78 -26.25
N THR A 6 -28.79 -6.26 -25.08
CA THR A 6 -27.95 -6.50 -23.88
C THR A 6 -27.14 -7.80 -24.03
N SER A 7 -26.02 -7.91 -23.31
CA SER A 7 -25.14 -9.09 -23.39
C SER A 7 -25.81 -10.41 -22.95
N ARG A 8 -26.87 -10.34 -22.13
CA ARG A 8 -27.72 -11.51 -21.79
C ARG A 8 -28.61 -11.91 -22.96
N ASN A 9 -29.21 -10.95 -23.65
CA ASN A 9 -30.11 -11.22 -24.77
C ASN A 9 -29.35 -11.63 -26.04
N VAL A 10 -28.15 -11.09 -26.28
CA VAL A 10 -27.23 -11.58 -27.34
C VAL A 10 -26.79 -13.02 -27.09
N LYS A 11 -26.55 -13.40 -25.82
CA LYS A 11 -26.27 -14.80 -25.43
C LYS A 11 -27.49 -15.72 -25.62
N MET A 12 -28.69 -15.22 -25.38
CA MET A 12 -29.95 -15.93 -25.66
C MET A 12 -30.19 -16.13 -27.16
N LEU A 13 -29.97 -15.10 -27.98
CA LEU A 13 -30.00 -15.21 -29.45
C LEU A 13 -28.98 -16.23 -29.97
N ARG A 14 -27.76 -16.27 -29.42
CA ARG A 14 -26.77 -17.29 -29.80
C ARG A 14 -27.26 -18.71 -29.52
N SER A 15 -27.84 -19.00 -28.34
CA SER A 15 -28.42 -20.33 -28.09
C SER A 15 -29.52 -20.66 -29.11
N ILE A 16 -30.45 -19.74 -29.37
CA ILE A 16 -31.53 -19.94 -30.35
C ILE A 16 -30.98 -20.26 -31.75
N ILE A 17 -29.88 -19.60 -32.17
CA ILE A 17 -29.21 -19.85 -33.45
C ILE A 17 -28.51 -21.21 -33.49
N ILE A 18 -27.89 -21.66 -32.40
CA ILE A 18 -27.26 -22.99 -32.30
C ILE A 18 -28.32 -24.09 -32.28
N ASP A 19 -29.36 -23.92 -31.45
CA ASP A 19 -30.49 -24.83 -31.34
C ASP A 19 -31.22 -24.97 -32.69
N TYR A 20 -31.31 -23.87 -33.46
CA TYR A 20 -31.82 -23.89 -34.84
C TYR A 20 -30.89 -24.62 -35.82
N ARG A 21 -29.56 -24.36 -35.78
CA ARG A 21 -28.58 -25.07 -36.63
C ARG A 21 -28.59 -26.59 -36.39
N ALA A 22 -28.95 -27.04 -35.18
CA ALA A 22 -29.16 -28.45 -34.86
C ALA A 22 -30.54 -28.97 -35.33
N SER A 23 -31.55 -28.10 -35.45
CA SER A 23 -32.94 -28.44 -35.81
C SER A 23 -33.17 -28.34 -37.33
N GLN A 24 -32.44 -29.15 -38.10
CA GLN A 24 -32.28 -29.03 -39.56
C GLN A 24 -33.58 -29.13 -40.41
N GLU A 25 -34.71 -29.49 -39.83
CA GLU A 25 -35.95 -29.85 -40.55
C GLU A 25 -37.07 -28.78 -40.50
N THR A 26 -36.80 -27.58 -39.97
CA THR A 26 -37.85 -26.55 -39.76
C THR A 26 -37.56 -25.20 -40.44
N SER A 27 -38.60 -24.53 -40.93
CA SER A 27 -38.50 -23.16 -41.46
C SER A 27 -38.16 -22.16 -40.34
N PRO A 28 -37.31 -21.14 -40.55
CA PRO A 28 -36.93 -20.17 -39.51
C PRO A 28 -38.12 -19.48 -38.83
N TYR A 29 -39.19 -19.22 -39.60
CA TYR A 29 -40.43 -18.61 -39.09
C TYR A 29 -41.23 -19.58 -38.21
N GLU A 30 -41.34 -20.84 -38.64
CA GLU A 30 -42.06 -21.91 -37.94
C GLU A 30 -41.35 -22.32 -36.65
N TYR A 31 -40.02 -22.47 -36.71
CA TYR A 31 -39.17 -22.69 -35.54
C TYR A 31 -39.35 -21.58 -34.50
N MET A 32 -39.33 -20.32 -34.92
CA MET A 32 -39.50 -19.19 -34.01
C MET A 32 -40.93 -19.12 -33.44
N LYS A 33 -41.96 -19.48 -34.22
CA LYS A 33 -43.34 -19.63 -33.71
C LYS A 33 -43.41 -20.70 -32.61
N MET A 34 -42.83 -21.89 -32.85
CA MET A 34 -42.72 -22.94 -31.84
C MET A 34 -41.86 -22.55 -30.63
N TYR A 35 -40.91 -21.62 -30.78
CA TYR A 35 -40.10 -21.10 -29.69
C TYR A 35 -40.92 -20.14 -28.80
N VAL A 36 -41.68 -19.22 -29.41
CA VAL A 36 -42.59 -18.29 -28.70
C VAL A 36 -43.68 -19.07 -27.95
N GLU A 37 -44.28 -20.09 -28.57
CA GLU A 37 -45.29 -20.97 -27.94
C GLU A 37 -44.76 -21.79 -26.74
N LYS A 38 -43.44 -21.85 -26.55
CA LYS A 38 -42.78 -22.54 -25.41
C LYS A 38 -42.27 -21.59 -24.32
N LEU A 39 -42.42 -20.27 -24.47
CA LEU A 39 -42.03 -19.30 -23.45
C LEU A 39 -43.17 -19.08 -22.44
N PRO A 40 -42.87 -18.99 -21.12
CA PRO A 40 -43.88 -18.62 -20.13
C PRO A 40 -44.26 -17.14 -20.26
N GLU A 41 -45.52 -16.81 -19.94
CA GLU A 41 -46.24 -15.52 -20.08
C GLU A 41 -45.69 -14.34 -19.24
N THR A 42 -44.37 -14.31 -18.97
CA THR A 42 -43.71 -13.41 -18.00
C THR A 42 -42.60 -12.55 -18.62
N MET A 43 -42.47 -12.56 -19.95
CA MET A 43 -41.56 -11.71 -20.72
C MET A 43 -42.32 -10.56 -21.37
N GLU A 44 -41.70 -9.39 -21.50
CA GLU A 44 -42.26 -8.25 -22.25
C GLU A 44 -42.44 -8.61 -23.75
N ASP A 45 -43.64 -8.43 -24.29
CA ASP A 45 -43.94 -8.71 -25.72
C ASP A 45 -42.99 -7.95 -26.68
N THR A 46 -42.65 -6.70 -26.35
CA THR A 46 -41.70 -5.87 -27.09
C THR A 46 -40.30 -6.48 -27.16
N LYS A 47 -39.89 -7.20 -26.11
CA LYS A 47 -38.61 -7.93 -26.08
C LYS A 47 -38.69 -9.23 -26.89
N ILE A 48 -39.85 -9.91 -26.88
CA ILE A 48 -40.08 -11.09 -27.72
C ILE A 48 -40.04 -10.69 -29.20
N SER A 49 -40.76 -9.63 -29.59
CA SER A 49 -40.76 -9.09 -30.96
C SER A 49 -39.33 -8.79 -31.44
N TRP A 50 -38.52 -8.09 -30.63
CA TRP A 50 -37.11 -7.85 -30.96
C TRP A 50 -36.30 -9.15 -31.14
N ILE A 51 -36.46 -10.17 -30.28
CA ILE A 51 -35.77 -11.46 -30.45
C ILE A 51 -36.19 -12.16 -31.75
N VAL A 52 -37.47 -12.11 -32.10
CA VAL A 52 -38.03 -12.68 -33.35
C VAL A 52 -37.48 -11.95 -34.57
N GLU A 53 -37.56 -10.61 -34.59
CA GLU A 53 -37.10 -9.73 -35.66
C GLU A 53 -35.59 -9.88 -35.90
N THR A 54 -34.77 -9.79 -34.85
CA THR A 54 -33.31 -9.94 -34.95
C THR A 54 -32.90 -11.34 -35.42
N PHE A 55 -33.55 -12.41 -34.96
CA PHE A 55 -33.26 -13.77 -35.43
C PHE A 55 -33.60 -13.96 -36.91
N LEU A 56 -34.79 -13.53 -37.34
CA LEU A 56 -35.23 -13.65 -38.73
C LEU A 56 -34.38 -12.76 -39.66
N GLY A 57 -33.97 -11.58 -39.20
CA GLY A 57 -33.02 -10.70 -39.90
C GLY A 57 -31.62 -11.32 -40.05
N ILE A 58 -31.08 -11.92 -38.99
CA ILE A 58 -29.81 -12.66 -39.04
C ILE A 58 -29.87 -13.84 -40.02
N GLN A 59 -31.01 -14.54 -40.11
CA GLN A 59 -31.17 -15.61 -41.12
C GLN A 59 -31.29 -15.07 -42.54
N LYS A 60 -32.12 -14.04 -42.75
CA LYS A 60 -32.30 -13.36 -44.05
C LYS A 60 -30.97 -12.85 -44.63
N HIS A 61 -30.10 -12.34 -43.77
CA HIS A 61 -28.78 -11.81 -44.14
C HIS A 61 -27.63 -12.80 -43.83
N SER A 62 -27.93 -14.10 -43.66
CA SER A 62 -26.95 -15.04 -43.11
C SER A 62 -25.76 -15.35 -44.01
N GLU A 63 -25.86 -15.14 -45.32
CA GLU A 63 -24.75 -15.34 -46.26
C GLU A 63 -23.74 -14.19 -46.10
N PHE A 64 -24.19 -12.93 -46.26
CA PHE A 64 -23.44 -11.70 -45.97
C PHE A 64 -22.72 -11.73 -44.62
N LEU A 65 -23.44 -12.13 -43.57
CA LEU A 65 -22.90 -12.18 -42.21
C LEU A 65 -21.81 -13.27 -42.08
N LYS A 66 -21.98 -14.45 -42.67
CA LYS A 66 -20.93 -15.50 -42.71
C LYS A 66 -19.72 -15.03 -43.51
N ASN A 67 -19.94 -14.43 -44.68
CA ASN A 67 -18.90 -13.95 -45.59
C ASN A 67 -18.01 -12.91 -44.89
N ILE A 68 -18.58 -11.91 -44.22
CA ILE A 68 -17.81 -10.93 -43.43
C ILE A 68 -17.14 -11.60 -42.22
N THR A 69 -17.82 -12.50 -41.52
CA THR A 69 -17.25 -13.18 -40.34
C THR A 69 -16.08 -14.08 -40.71
N TYR A 70 -16.04 -14.65 -41.92
CA TYR A 70 -14.89 -15.39 -42.43
C TYR A 70 -13.62 -14.52 -42.50
N HIS A 71 -13.72 -13.26 -42.95
CA HIS A 71 -12.58 -12.33 -42.95
C HIS A 71 -12.07 -11.97 -41.54
N VAL A 72 -12.91 -12.09 -40.51
CA VAL A 72 -12.57 -11.79 -39.10
C VAL A 72 -12.21 -13.05 -38.30
N SER A 73 -12.51 -14.24 -38.84
CA SER A 73 -12.42 -15.54 -38.16
C SER A 73 -11.03 -15.86 -37.58
N GLN A 74 -9.95 -15.38 -38.20
CA GLN A 74 -8.57 -15.66 -37.77
C GLN A 74 -8.21 -15.04 -36.41
N GLU A 75 -8.90 -13.98 -35.97
CA GLU A 75 -8.64 -13.33 -34.66
C GLU A 75 -9.64 -13.73 -33.55
N LEU A 76 -10.69 -14.52 -33.86
CA LEU A 76 -11.80 -14.81 -32.95
C LEU A 76 -12.04 -16.30 -32.72
N SER A 77 -12.35 -16.66 -31.47
CA SER A 77 -12.89 -17.98 -31.10
C SER A 77 -14.26 -18.21 -31.73
N GLU A 78 -14.65 -19.46 -31.99
CA GLU A 78 -15.97 -19.84 -32.54
C GLU A 78 -17.14 -19.19 -31.77
N ASP A 79 -17.04 -19.14 -30.43
CA ASP A 79 -17.98 -18.43 -29.57
C ASP A 79 -18.11 -16.94 -29.90
N ASP A 80 -16.98 -16.27 -30.15
CA ASP A 80 -16.92 -14.84 -30.46
C ASP A 80 -17.26 -14.56 -31.94
N GLN A 81 -17.12 -15.52 -32.85
CA GLN A 81 -17.57 -15.42 -34.25
C GLN A 81 -19.11 -15.37 -34.32
N ASP A 82 -19.82 -16.25 -33.59
CA ASP A 82 -21.28 -16.16 -33.47
C ASP A 82 -21.73 -14.83 -32.83
N PHE A 83 -21.05 -14.36 -31.78
CA PHE A 83 -21.35 -13.05 -31.18
C PHE A 83 -21.04 -11.89 -32.13
N PHE A 84 -19.98 -11.99 -32.95
CA PHE A 84 -19.67 -11.01 -33.99
C PHE A 84 -20.80 -10.91 -35.00
N MET A 85 -21.32 -12.04 -35.52
CA MET A 85 -22.46 -12.05 -36.46
C MET A 85 -23.67 -11.30 -35.91
N ILE A 86 -24.08 -11.64 -34.66
CA ILE A 86 -25.25 -11.05 -34.02
C ILE A 86 -25.06 -9.54 -33.80
N VAL A 87 -23.89 -9.12 -33.29
CA VAL A 87 -23.65 -7.70 -33.01
C VAL A 87 -23.45 -6.90 -34.31
N PHE A 88 -22.77 -7.43 -35.32
CA PHE A 88 -22.58 -6.75 -36.60
C PHE A 88 -23.91 -6.53 -37.35
N TYR A 89 -24.81 -7.51 -37.34
CA TYR A 89 -26.18 -7.35 -37.85
C TYR A 89 -26.95 -6.23 -37.12
N VAL A 90 -26.91 -6.20 -35.78
CA VAL A 90 -27.57 -5.12 -35.00
C VAL A 90 -26.97 -3.75 -35.33
N VAL A 91 -25.65 -3.65 -35.49
CA VAL A 91 -24.94 -2.39 -35.77
C VAL A 91 -25.19 -1.87 -37.19
N THR A 92 -25.41 -2.76 -38.17
CA THR A 92 -25.73 -2.39 -39.56
C THR A 92 -27.21 -2.03 -39.74
N PHE A 93 -28.14 -2.83 -39.21
CA PHE A 93 -29.56 -2.74 -39.57
C PHE A 93 -30.50 -2.18 -38.48
N GLU A 94 -30.15 -2.28 -37.19
CA GLU A 94 -31.08 -1.92 -36.08
C GLU A 94 -30.62 -0.71 -35.23
N LEU A 95 -29.34 -0.33 -35.28
CA LEU A 95 -28.77 0.61 -34.31
C LEU A 95 -29.16 2.07 -34.57
N SER A 96 -29.63 2.75 -33.53
CA SER A 96 -29.81 4.21 -33.51
C SER A 96 -28.69 4.91 -32.73
N ALA A 97 -28.37 6.17 -33.07
CA ALA A 97 -27.26 6.92 -32.49
C ALA A 97 -27.27 7.00 -30.94
N SER A 98 -28.46 7.04 -30.33
CA SER A 98 -28.66 6.98 -28.87
C SER A 98 -28.04 5.76 -28.18
N ASN A 99 -27.86 4.66 -28.93
CA ASN A 99 -27.59 3.34 -28.37
C ASN A 99 -26.10 2.99 -28.33
N MET A 100 -25.21 3.81 -28.91
CA MET A 100 -23.75 3.58 -28.94
C MET A 100 -23.14 3.33 -27.56
N THR A 101 -23.52 4.12 -26.55
CA THR A 101 -23.01 3.94 -25.17
C THR A 101 -23.47 2.64 -24.51
N LEU A 102 -24.50 1.99 -25.07
CA LEU A 102 -25.06 0.72 -24.62
C LEU A 102 -24.48 -0.47 -25.42
N LEU A 103 -24.16 -0.25 -26.71
CA LEU A 103 -23.37 -1.15 -27.53
C LEU A 103 -21.98 -1.41 -26.90
N TYR A 104 -21.27 -0.36 -26.50
CA TYR A 104 -19.98 -0.48 -25.79
C TYR A 104 -20.11 -1.34 -24.52
N LYS A 105 -21.14 -1.08 -23.70
CA LYS A 105 -21.44 -1.86 -22.49
C LYS A 105 -21.84 -3.31 -22.82
N CYS A 106 -22.45 -3.57 -23.97
CA CYS A 106 -22.77 -4.93 -24.40
C CYS A 106 -21.49 -5.68 -24.76
N LEU A 107 -20.69 -5.16 -25.71
CA LEU A 107 -19.43 -5.76 -26.16
C LEU A 107 -18.46 -6.01 -25.00
N PHE A 108 -18.25 -5.03 -24.11
CA PHE A 108 -17.36 -5.16 -22.94
C PHE A 108 -17.79 -6.28 -21.96
N ASN A 109 -19.09 -6.62 -21.91
CA ASN A 109 -19.65 -7.70 -21.10
C ASN A 109 -19.88 -9.02 -21.88
N LEU A 110 -19.67 -9.03 -23.20
CA LEU A 110 -19.66 -10.22 -24.03
C LEU A 110 -18.28 -10.87 -24.01
N SER A 111 -17.30 -10.22 -24.65
CA SER A 111 -15.92 -10.69 -24.78
C SER A 111 -14.94 -9.53 -25.04
N LYS A 112 -13.74 -9.66 -24.47
CA LYS A 112 -12.65 -8.68 -24.56
C LYS A 112 -11.86 -8.78 -25.88
N PRO A 113 -11.49 -9.98 -26.36
CA PRO A 113 -11.10 -10.18 -27.75
C PRO A 113 -12.11 -9.57 -28.73
N LEU A 114 -13.40 -9.94 -28.63
CA LEU A 114 -14.44 -9.44 -29.52
C LEU A 114 -14.49 -7.91 -29.59
N LEU A 115 -14.51 -7.21 -28.45
CA LEU A 115 -14.50 -5.73 -28.42
C LEU A 115 -13.27 -5.14 -29.13
N LYS A 116 -12.09 -5.71 -28.94
CA LYS A 116 -10.85 -5.25 -29.61
C LYS A 116 -10.92 -5.47 -31.11
N VAL A 117 -11.29 -6.67 -31.57
CA VAL A 117 -11.34 -7.01 -32.99
C VAL A 117 -12.44 -6.22 -33.71
N PHE A 118 -13.63 -6.12 -33.11
CA PHE A 118 -14.76 -5.36 -33.65
C PHE A 118 -14.43 -3.86 -33.81
N THR A 119 -13.79 -3.25 -32.80
CA THR A 119 -13.38 -1.84 -32.88
C THR A 119 -12.23 -1.63 -33.87
N ASN A 120 -11.22 -2.51 -33.91
CA ASN A 120 -10.14 -2.45 -34.89
C ASN A 120 -10.64 -2.57 -36.33
N PHE A 121 -11.50 -3.56 -36.61
CA PHE A 121 -12.04 -3.84 -37.93
C PHE A 121 -12.85 -2.64 -38.45
N LEU A 122 -13.91 -2.25 -37.75
CA LEU A 122 -14.83 -1.19 -38.23
C LEU A 122 -14.29 0.24 -38.07
N SER A 123 -13.14 0.44 -37.42
CA SER A 123 -12.44 1.74 -37.46
C SER A 123 -11.61 1.94 -38.73
N ASN A 124 -11.26 0.86 -39.45
CA ASN A 124 -10.44 0.94 -40.66
C ASN A 124 -11.31 1.24 -41.90
N ASN A 125 -10.93 2.25 -42.68
CA ASN A 125 -11.56 2.58 -43.97
C ASN A 125 -11.52 1.39 -44.95
N GLU A 126 -10.45 0.59 -44.91
CA GLU A 126 -10.29 -0.59 -45.78
C GLU A 126 -11.34 -1.67 -45.46
N ALA A 127 -11.80 -1.78 -44.20
CA ALA A 127 -12.87 -2.72 -43.87
C ALA A 127 -14.20 -2.32 -44.50
N LEU A 128 -14.49 -1.02 -44.66
CA LEU A 128 -15.68 -0.55 -45.36
C LEU A 128 -15.64 -0.89 -46.86
N THR A 129 -14.45 -0.90 -47.49
CA THR A 129 -14.33 -1.32 -48.90
C THR A 129 -14.52 -2.83 -49.06
N VAL A 130 -14.00 -3.64 -48.14
CA VAL A 130 -14.25 -5.10 -48.10
C VAL A 130 -15.74 -5.39 -47.86
N ILE A 131 -16.37 -4.71 -46.90
CA ILE A 131 -17.82 -4.85 -46.62
C ILE A 131 -18.64 -4.44 -47.85
N SER A 132 -18.28 -3.36 -48.55
CA SER A 132 -18.93 -2.95 -49.81
C SER A 132 -18.79 -4.02 -50.89
N GLN A 133 -17.60 -4.58 -51.11
CA GLN A 133 -17.37 -5.63 -52.09
C GLN A 133 -18.20 -6.89 -51.81
N ILE A 134 -18.27 -7.33 -50.54
CA ILE A 134 -19.09 -8.48 -50.14
C ILE A 134 -20.59 -8.16 -50.29
N ALA A 135 -21.02 -6.96 -49.86
CA ALA A 135 -22.42 -6.54 -49.96
C ALA A 135 -22.91 -6.46 -51.42
N HIS A 136 -22.08 -6.01 -52.35
CA HIS A 136 -22.43 -5.93 -53.78
C HIS A 136 -22.58 -7.29 -54.47
N ASN A 137 -22.17 -8.40 -53.83
CA ASN A 137 -22.46 -9.75 -54.33
C ASN A 137 -23.89 -10.22 -53.99
N GLU A 138 -24.54 -9.60 -53.00
CA GLU A 138 -25.83 -10.05 -52.43
C GLU A 138 -26.95 -8.99 -52.50
N TYR A 139 -26.64 -7.69 -52.66
CA TYR A 139 -27.61 -6.60 -52.63
C TYR A 139 -27.35 -5.53 -53.69
N ASP A 140 -28.44 -4.89 -54.16
CA ASP A 140 -28.40 -3.75 -55.10
C ASP A 140 -27.48 -2.63 -54.61
N THR A 141 -26.81 -1.95 -55.53
CA THR A 141 -25.86 -0.86 -55.24
C THR A 141 -26.43 0.20 -54.31
N ASN A 142 -27.70 0.57 -54.51
CA ASN A 142 -28.39 1.59 -53.72
C ASN A 142 -28.73 1.10 -52.30
N PHE A 143 -29.03 -0.19 -52.14
CA PHE A 143 -29.23 -0.78 -50.82
C PHE A 143 -27.93 -0.85 -50.04
N VAL A 144 -26.81 -1.23 -50.69
CA VAL A 144 -25.49 -1.27 -50.07
C VAL A 144 -25.06 0.12 -49.58
N THR A 145 -25.19 1.16 -50.41
CA THR A 145 -24.81 2.52 -50.01
C THR A 145 -25.71 3.05 -48.89
N GLU A 146 -27.04 2.99 -49.03
CA GLU A 146 -27.95 3.57 -48.05
C GLU A 146 -28.08 2.79 -46.74
N LYS A 147 -28.07 1.46 -46.78
CA LYS A 147 -28.43 0.61 -45.61
C LYS A 147 -27.26 -0.11 -44.96
N ILE A 148 -26.08 -0.17 -45.60
CA ILE A 148 -24.90 -0.86 -45.07
C ILE A 148 -23.76 0.14 -44.86
N ILE A 149 -23.33 0.85 -45.92
CA ILE A 149 -22.15 1.71 -45.87
C ILE A 149 -22.42 3.03 -45.15
N ASN A 150 -23.50 3.75 -45.46
CA ASN A 150 -23.82 5.02 -44.81
C ASN A 150 -23.98 4.90 -43.27
N PRO A 151 -24.69 3.88 -42.72
CA PRO A 151 -24.73 3.65 -41.28
C PRO A 151 -23.34 3.34 -40.69
N LEU A 152 -22.58 2.40 -41.27
CA LEU A 152 -21.26 2.04 -40.76
C LEU A 152 -20.28 3.22 -40.76
N PHE A 153 -20.28 4.04 -41.81
CA PHE A 153 -19.46 5.27 -41.88
C PHE A 153 -19.87 6.30 -40.83
N THR A 154 -21.18 6.45 -40.57
CA THR A 154 -21.71 7.30 -39.48
C THR A 154 -21.31 6.76 -38.10
N TRP A 155 -21.15 5.45 -37.96
CA TRP A 155 -20.77 4.78 -36.71
C TRP A 155 -19.26 4.72 -36.46
N GLN A 156 -18.43 4.76 -37.51
CA GLN A 156 -16.97 4.71 -37.45
C GLN A 156 -16.32 5.63 -36.38
N PRO A 157 -16.65 6.93 -36.25
CA PRO A 157 -16.05 7.78 -35.21
C PRO A 157 -16.38 7.30 -33.79
N TYR A 158 -17.62 6.86 -33.53
CA TYR A 158 -18.02 6.33 -32.22
C TYR A 158 -17.34 4.99 -31.92
N ILE A 159 -17.16 4.13 -32.92
CA ILE A 159 -16.46 2.84 -32.78
C ILE A 159 -14.96 3.05 -32.51
N SER A 160 -14.35 4.04 -33.16
CA SER A 160 -12.96 4.46 -32.88
C SER A 160 -12.82 5.01 -31.45
N GLU A 161 -13.79 5.80 -30.98
CA GLU A 161 -13.84 6.28 -29.59
C GLU A 161 -13.97 5.12 -28.59
N MET A 162 -14.78 4.09 -28.89
CA MET A 162 -14.86 2.87 -28.08
C MET A 162 -13.53 2.12 -28.02
N GLY A 163 -12.83 2.00 -29.15
CA GLY A 163 -11.49 1.40 -29.23
C GLY A 163 -10.47 2.16 -28.37
N HIS A 164 -10.47 3.50 -28.46
CA HIS A 164 -9.59 4.36 -27.65
C HIS A 164 -9.89 4.24 -26.15
N ASN A 165 -11.16 4.32 -25.75
CA ASN A 165 -11.60 4.15 -24.36
C ASN A 165 -11.22 2.75 -23.80
N TYR A 166 -11.28 1.70 -24.62
CA TYR A 166 -10.85 0.36 -24.23
C TYR A 166 -9.32 0.24 -24.11
N ALA A 167 -8.56 0.86 -25.02
CA ALA A 167 -7.10 0.92 -24.95
C ALA A 167 -6.62 1.71 -23.70
N GLU A 168 -7.26 2.84 -23.38
CA GLU A 168 -7.07 3.56 -22.12
C GLU A 168 -7.32 2.66 -20.90
N PHE A 169 -8.42 1.92 -20.88
CA PHE A 169 -8.75 0.99 -19.79
C PHE A 169 -7.70 -0.11 -19.62
N MET A 170 -7.22 -0.70 -20.72
CA MET A 170 -6.14 -1.70 -20.70
C MET A 170 -4.83 -1.10 -20.18
N ASN A 171 -4.42 0.07 -20.67
CA ASN A 171 -3.25 0.80 -20.18
C ASN A 171 -3.33 1.11 -18.67
N LYS A 172 -4.49 1.55 -18.17
CA LYS A 172 -4.74 1.79 -16.72
C LYS A 172 -4.71 0.48 -15.91
N THR A 173 -5.20 -0.62 -16.49
CA THR A 173 -5.16 -1.97 -15.89
C THR A 173 -3.75 -2.56 -15.85
N GLU A 174 -2.87 -2.22 -16.79
CA GLU A 174 -1.49 -2.71 -16.82
C GLU A 174 -0.56 -1.88 -15.94
N ARG A 175 -0.70 -0.55 -15.95
CA ARG A 175 -0.02 0.36 -15.00
C ARG A 175 -0.32 0.03 -13.53
N SER A 176 -1.47 -0.58 -13.24
CA SER A 176 -1.84 -1.05 -11.88
C SER A 176 -1.44 -2.50 -11.56
N LYS A 177 -1.16 -3.34 -12.58
CA LYS A 177 -0.49 -4.65 -12.39
C LYS A 177 1.00 -4.49 -12.13
N ILE A 178 1.63 -3.49 -12.76
CA ILE A 178 3.02 -3.11 -12.48
C ILE A 178 3.07 -2.58 -11.05
N LYS A 179 3.57 -3.41 -10.13
CA LYS A 179 3.93 -2.94 -8.79
C LYS A 179 5.08 -1.95 -8.96
N MET A 180 4.78 -0.66 -8.79
CA MET A 180 5.81 0.37 -8.66
C MET A 180 6.82 -0.09 -7.60
N ASN A 181 8.12 0.06 -7.89
CA ASN A 181 9.16 -0.24 -6.91
C ASN A 181 8.84 0.51 -5.61
N THR A 182 8.94 -0.20 -4.47
CA THR A 182 8.66 0.39 -3.16
C THR A 182 9.72 1.43 -2.81
N ILE A 183 9.53 2.66 -3.30
CA ILE A 183 10.23 3.84 -2.80
C ILE A 183 9.98 3.85 -1.29
N PRO A 184 11.04 3.97 -0.45
CA PRO A 184 10.88 4.02 1.00
C PRO A 184 10.22 5.35 1.40
N ILE A 185 8.89 5.38 1.33
CA ILE A 185 8.06 6.43 1.91
C ILE A 185 8.41 6.48 3.40
N GLN A 186 9.09 7.56 3.82
CA GLN A 186 9.30 7.80 5.25
C GLN A 186 7.92 7.85 5.92
N PRO A 187 7.75 7.20 7.08
CA PRO A 187 6.45 7.11 7.72
C PRO A 187 5.94 8.51 8.01
N ASN A 188 4.81 8.89 7.41
CA ASN A 188 4.22 10.21 7.60
C ASN A 188 3.46 10.25 8.93
N VAL A 189 4.22 10.17 10.04
CA VAL A 189 3.68 10.08 11.41
C VAL A 189 2.93 11.36 11.80
N LEU A 190 3.29 12.51 11.18
CA LEU A 190 2.88 13.84 11.63
C LEU A 190 1.70 14.41 10.82
N ASN A 191 1.59 14.17 9.51
CA ASN A 191 0.43 14.65 8.73
C ASN A 191 -0.74 13.65 8.71
N ARG A 192 -1.15 13.20 9.90
CA ARG A 192 -2.55 12.75 10.08
C ARG A 192 -3.45 13.98 9.97
N LYS A 193 -3.90 14.31 8.76
CA LYS A 193 -5.05 15.21 8.61
C LYS A 193 -6.20 14.62 9.42
N SER A 194 -6.63 15.34 10.46
CA SER A 194 -7.83 15.01 11.21
C SER A 194 -9.02 15.26 10.28
N THR A 195 -9.43 14.22 9.55
CA THR A 195 -10.71 14.21 8.85
C THR A 195 -11.78 14.16 9.93
N SER A 196 -12.24 15.33 10.37
CA SER A 196 -13.42 15.45 11.20
C SER A 196 -14.59 14.73 10.52
N PRO A 197 -15.48 14.06 11.27
CA PRO A 197 -16.59 13.30 10.69
C PRO A 197 -17.72 14.24 10.23
N ASN A 198 -17.40 15.18 9.34
CA ASN A 198 -18.35 16.12 8.74
C ASN A 198 -19.05 15.48 7.51
N ALA A 199 -19.44 14.22 7.66
CA ALA A 199 -20.40 13.57 6.77
C ALA A 199 -21.77 14.14 7.13
N LYS A 200 -22.38 14.89 6.20
CA LYS A 200 -23.75 15.39 6.38
C LYS A 200 -24.68 14.18 6.47
N PHE A 201 -25.31 13.97 7.62
CA PHE A 201 -26.39 12.99 7.76
C PHE A 201 -27.57 13.43 6.88
N SER A 202 -27.78 12.70 5.78
CA SER A 202 -29.11 12.59 5.18
C SER A 202 -29.92 11.63 6.06
N PRO A 203 -31.13 12.02 6.50
CA PRO A 203 -32.02 11.10 7.21
C PRO A 203 -32.62 10.06 6.25
N ASP A 204 -33.32 9.09 6.84
CA ASP A 204 -34.19 8.11 6.21
C ASP A 204 -33.57 7.10 5.24
N LEU A 205 -33.10 5.98 5.82
CA LEU A 205 -33.41 4.61 5.37
C LEU A 205 -33.26 3.65 6.58
N PRO A 206 -34.20 2.71 6.83
CA PRO A 206 -34.14 1.86 8.03
C PRO A 206 -33.05 0.77 7.92
N PRO A 207 -32.42 0.38 9.04
CA PRO A 207 -31.31 -0.58 9.05
C PRO A 207 -31.79 -2.01 8.76
N THR A 208 -31.79 -2.38 7.48
CA THR A 208 -32.05 -3.75 7.03
C THR A 208 -30.81 -4.63 7.34
N PRO A 209 -30.94 -5.78 8.02
CA PRO A 209 -29.80 -6.62 8.38
C PRO A 209 -29.11 -7.22 7.14
N ALA A 210 -27.77 -7.22 7.14
CA ALA A 210 -26.93 -7.58 5.98
C ALA A 210 -26.82 -9.10 5.70
N ASN A 211 -27.97 -9.78 5.62
CA ASN A 211 -28.06 -11.23 5.41
C ASN A 211 -27.93 -11.63 3.92
N SER A 212 -26.75 -11.44 3.32
CA SER A 212 -26.33 -12.21 2.13
C SER A 212 -24.83 -12.09 1.82
N VAL A 213 -23.96 -12.29 2.82
CA VAL A 213 -22.56 -12.67 2.52
C VAL A 213 -22.58 -14.06 1.88
N GLN A 214 -22.62 -14.11 0.53
CA GLN A 214 -22.47 -15.35 -0.21
C GLN A 214 -21.20 -16.05 0.26
N ASN A 215 -21.36 -17.21 0.89
CA ASN A 215 -20.26 -17.95 1.49
C ASN A 215 -19.44 -18.64 0.39
N LYS A 216 -18.68 -17.83 -0.36
CA LYS A 216 -17.71 -18.29 -1.34
C LYS A 216 -16.62 -19.01 -0.56
N ASN A 217 -16.72 -20.34 -0.53
CA ASN A 217 -15.83 -21.29 0.14
C ASN A 217 -14.38 -21.20 -0.38
N LYS A 218 -13.71 -20.08 -0.08
CA LYS A 218 -12.27 -19.93 -0.08
C LYS A 218 -11.75 -20.78 1.07
N SER A 219 -11.68 -22.09 0.84
CA SER A 219 -11.00 -23.04 1.72
C SER A 219 -9.69 -22.41 2.16
N MET A 220 -9.56 -22.12 3.45
CA MET A 220 -8.33 -21.53 3.98
C MET A 220 -7.23 -22.54 3.75
N LEU A 221 -6.33 -22.22 2.80
CA LEU A 221 -5.31 -23.13 2.31
C LEU A 221 -4.47 -23.61 3.50
N THR A 222 -4.77 -24.81 3.98
CA THR A 222 -4.23 -25.35 5.22
C THR A 222 -2.71 -25.37 5.16
N LYS A 223 -2.05 -25.28 6.31
CA LYS A 223 -0.57 -25.30 6.37
C LYS A 223 0.01 -26.49 5.60
N SER A 224 -0.59 -27.68 5.73
CA SER A 224 -0.23 -28.88 4.95
C SER A 224 -0.26 -28.67 3.43
N THR A 225 -1.30 -28.02 2.89
CA THR A 225 -1.39 -27.71 1.46
C THR A 225 -0.43 -26.61 0.99
N ILE A 226 -0.05 -25.68 1.86
CA ILE A 226 1.02 -24.70 1.57
C ILE A 226 2.37 -25.41 1.54
N ASP A 227 2.70 -26.19 2.57
CA ASP A 227 3.97 -26.88 2.73
C ASP A 227 4.21 -27.90 1.59
N LYS A 228 3.16 -28.64 1.17
CA LYS A 228 3.20 -29.51 -0.01
C LYS A 228 3.53 -28.74 -1.29
N ARG A 229 2.89 -27.59 -1.52
CA ARG A 229 3.12 -26.76 -2.72
C ARG A 229 4.50 -26.11 -2.72
N LEU A 230 4.99 -25.67 -1.56
CA LEU A 230 6.37 -25.18 -1.40
C LEU A 230 7.40 -26.27 -1.69
N LYS A 231 7.16 -27.51 -1.23
CA LYS A 231 8.04 -28.65 -1.55
C LYS A 231 8.05 -28.96 -3.05
N GLN A 232 6.89 -29.00 -3.71
CA GLN A 232 6.80 -29.16 -5.17
C GLN A 232 7.58 -28.07 -5.94
N ILE A 233 7.48 -26.81 -5.52
CA ILE A 233 8.22 -25.68 -6.12
C ILE A 233 9.73 -25.83 -5.86
N HIS A 234 10.14 -26.18 -4.64
CA HIS A 234 11.54 -26.43 -4.30
C HIS A 234 12.14 -27.55 -5.16
N ASP A 235 11.46 -28.68 -5.27
CA ASP A 235 11.95 -29.85 -5.99
C ASP A 235 11.96 -29.61 -7.51
N SER A 236 10.99 -28.86 -8.05
CA SER A 236 10.99 -28.37 -9.44
C SER A 236 12.15 -27.41 -9.73
N ASN A 237 12.44 -26.49 -8.81
CA ASN A 237 13.56 -25.57 -8.94
C ASN A 237 14.91 -26.29 -8.82
N LYS A 238 15.01 -27.30 -7.96
CA LYS A 238 16.18 -28.19 -7.85
C LYS A 238 16.42 -28.97 -9.15
N GLN A 239 15.38 -29.51 -9.77
CA GLN A 239 15.47 -30.15 -11.09
C GLN A 239 15.94 -29.15 -12.16
N LYS A 240 15.33 -27.96 -12.25
CA LYS A 240 15.79 -26.91 -13.19
C LYS A 240 17.25 -26.52 -12.98
N ALA A 241 17.71 -26.39 -11.74
CA ALA A 241 19.10 -26.07 -11.44
C ALA A 241 20.08 -27.21 -11.78
N LEU A 242 19.65 -28.47 -11.63
CA LEU A 242 20.45 -29.64 -12.05
C LEU A 242 20.54 -29.75 -13.57
N ASN A 243 19.43 -29.53 -14.30
CA ASN A 243 19.43 -29.49 -15.75
C ASN A 243 20.34 -28.37 -16.25
N LEU A 244 20.19 -27.14 -15.74
CA LEU A 244 21.05 -26.01 -16.13
C LEU A 244 22.54 -26.28 -15.85
N LEU A 245 22.87 -26.97 -14.75
CA LEU A 245 24.23 -27.41 -14.44
C LEU A 245 24.73 -28.49 -15.41
N GLN A 246 23.86 -29.37 -15.89
CA GLN A 246 24.18 -30.39 -16.90
C GLN A 246 24.38 -29.76 -18.28
N ASP A 247 23.52 -28.82 -18.69
CA ASP A 247 23.64 -28.04 -19.92
C ASP A 247 24.95 -27.23 -19.93
N ILE A 248 25.29 -26.58 -18.82
CA ILE A 248 26.56 -25.84 -18.66
C ILE A 248 27.76 -26.78 -18.77
N LYS A 249 27.72 -27.98 -18.16
CA LYS A 249 28.78 -29.00 -18.25
C LYS A 249 28.94 -29.59 -19.65
N ALA A 250 27.85 -29.74 -20.40
CA ALA A 250 27.88 -30.24 -21.78
C ALA A 250 28.43 -29.19 -22.74
N ASN A 251 28.01 -27.93 -22.59
CA ASN A 251 28.31 -26.86 -23.54
C ASN A 251 29.62 -26.11 -23.27
N ASN A 252 30.18 -26.16 -22.04
CA ASN A 252 31.39 -25.41 -21.67
C ASN A 252 32.49 -26.33 -21.13
N GLN A 253 33.61 -26.44 -21.84
CA GLN A 253 34.81 -27.15 -21.36
C GLN A 253 35.47 -26.46 -20.13
N HIS A 254 35.09 -25.21 -19.83
CA HIS A 254 35.63 -24.42 -18.72
C HIS A 254 34.69 -24.31 -17.50
N TYR A 255 33.81 -25.30 -17.26
CA TYR A 255 33.12 -25.37 -15.96
C TYR A 255 34.12 -25.62 -14.82
N THR A 256 33.87 -25.07 -13.63
CA THR A 256 34.74 -25.27 -12.47
C THR A 256 34.67 -26.71 -11.99
N GLN A 257 35.67 -27.52 -12.34
CA GLN A 257 35.83 -28.86 -11.77
C GLN A 257 36.08 -28.79 -10.26
N GLY A 258 35.65 -29.84 -9.55
CA GLY A 258 35.89 -29.96 -8.11
C GLY A 258 37.39 -29.96 -7.80
N LYS A 259 37.84 -29.04 -6.95
CA LYS A 259 39.26 -28.92 -6.59
C LYS A 259 39.71 -30.21 -5.88
N SER A 260 40.81 -30.81 -6.34
CA SER A 260 41.37 -32.05 -5.78
C SER A 260 41.62 -31.95 -4.27
N ASP A 261 41.47 -33.07 -3.55
CA ASP A 261 41.79 -33.16 -2.11
C ASP A 261 43.20 -32.67 -1.75
N LYS A 262 44.16 -32.74 -2.69
CA LYS A 262 45.49 -32.14 -2.52
C LYS A 262 45.40 -30.63 -2.24
N TYR A 263 44.54 -29.88 -2.94
CA TYR A 263 44.33 -28.45 -2.74
C TYR A 263 43.79 -28.13 -1.34
N PHE A 264 42.82 -28.92 -0.85
CA PHE A 264 42.28 -28.76 0.50
C PHE A 264 43.30 -29.09 1.59
N LYS A 265 44.17 -30.09 1.36
CA LYS A 265 45.32 -30.36 2.24
C LYS A 265 46.33 -29.20 2.24
N THR A 266 46.72 -28.66 1.09
CA THR A 266 47.62 -27.50 1.00
C THR A 266 47.04 -26.27 1.71
N LEU A 267 45.74 -25.98 1.58
CA LEU A 267 45.08 -24.90 2.32
C LEU A 267 45.10 -25.10 3.84
N LYS A 268 44.95 -26.35 4.31
CA LYS A 268 45.04 -26.66 5.75
C LYS A 268 46.44 -26.40 6.30
N ASN A 269 47.48 -26.89 5.61
CA ASN A 269 48.87 -26.67 5.98
C ASN A 269 49.23 -25.17 6.00
N LEU A 270 48.86 -24.42 4.96
CA LEU A 270 49.08 -22.96 4.89
C LEU A 270 48.42 -22.19 6.04
N LYS A 271 47.25 -22.65 6.49
CA LYS A 271 46.55 -22.04 7.64
C LYS A 271 47.28 -22.32 8.96
N GLU A 272 47.79 -23.55 9.12
CA GLU A 272 48.59 -23.96 10.26
C GLU A 272 49.92 -23.18 10.32
N ASP A 273 50.63 -23.01 9.20
CA ASP A 273 51.84 -22.18 9.09
C ASP A 273 51.61 -20.72 9.51
N ILE A 274 50.48 -20.12 9.12
CA ILE A 274 50.13 -18.75 9.48
C ILE A 274 49.93 -18.60 10.99
N ASP A 275 49.22 -19.53 11.62
CA ASP A 275 48.98 -19.48 13.07
C ASP A 275 50.22 -19.90 13.89
N HIS A 276 51.13 -20.71 13.33
CA HIS A 276 52.46 -20.95 13.89
C HIS A 276 53.38 -19.71 13.80
N LYS A 277 53.35 -18.95 12.70
CA LYS A 277 54.12 -17.69 12.58
C LYS A 277 53.66 -16.62 13.58
N LYS A 278 52.35 -16.43 13.76
CA LYS A 278 51.79 -15.44 14.71
C LYS A 278 52.25 -15.65 16.16
N LYS A 279 52.53 -16.89 16.57
CA LYS A 279 52.99 -17.20 17.93
C LYS A 279 54.47 -16.87 18.21
N LYS A 280 55.27 -16.49 17.21
CA LYS A 280 56.73 -16.27 17.35
C LYS A 280 57.17 -14.79 17.40
N VAL A 281 56.27 -13.83 17.21
CA VAL A 281 56.63 -12.39 17.13
C VAL A 281 55.95 -11.58 18.24
N THR A 282 56.49 -11.70 19.46
CA THR A 282 56.12 -10.86 20.62
C THR A 282 57.36 -10.20 21.21
N LEU A 283 58.00 -9.32 20.43
CA LEU A 283 59.16 -8.55 20.88
C LEU A 283 58.72 -7.47 21.88
N GLN A 284 59.15 -7.61 23.13
CA GLN A 284 58.88 -6.63 24.19
C GLN A 284 59.75 -5.38 24.02
N SER A 285 59.17 -4.29 23.52
CA SER A 285 59.84 -2.99 23.46
C SER A 285 59.93 -2.37 24.87
N LYS A 286 61.13 -2.40 25.48
CA LYS A 286 61.40 -1.69 26.74
C LYS A 286 61.48 -0.18 26.49
N SER A 287 60.51 0.58 27.00
CA SER A 287 60.52 2.04 26.93
C SER A 287 61.49 2.63 27.96
N LEU A 288 62.56 3.29 27.49
CA LEU A 288 63.41 4.13 28.34
C LEU A 288 62.67 5.44 28.68
N LEU A 289 62.31 5.64 29.95
CA LEU A 289 61.94 6.96 30.44
C LEU A 289 63.21 7.81 30.59
N MET A 290 63.28 8.94 29.89
CA MET A 290 64.34 9.94 30.05
C MET A 290 63.73 11.28 30.47
N ASN A 291 63.32 11.36 31.75
CA ASN A 291 62.90 12.61 32.35
C ASN A 291 64.14 13.44 32.75
N GLN A 292 64.66 14.23 31.81
CA GLN A 292 65.61 15.31 32.11
C GLN A 292 65.14 16.60 31.44
N THR A 293 64.94 17.64 32.24
CA THR A 293 64.75 19.01 31.73
C THR A 293 66.04 19.45 31.04
N PRO A 294 66.01 19.86 29.76
CA PRO A 294 67.23 20.25 29.06
C PRO A 294 67.88 21.49 29.70
N PRO A 295 69.22 21.58 29.73
CA PRO A 295 69.92 22.71 30.35
C PRO A 295 69.67 24.01 29.57
N LEU A 296 69.60 25.13 30.30
CA LEU A 296 69.35 26.46 29.74
C LEU A 296 70.57 26.94 28.92
N VAL A 297 70.52 26.78 27.60
CA VAL A 297 71.59 27.17 26.68
C VAL A 297 71.62 28.70 26.52
N LYS A 298 72.77 29.33 26.75
CA LYS A 298 72.95 30.77 26.57
C LYS A 298 73.11 31.15 25.08
N GLU A 299 72.48 32.25 24.67
CA GLU A 299 72.50 32.81 23.31
C GLU A 299 73.83 33.51 22.94
N THR A 300 74.94 32.78 22.98
CA THR A 300 76.23 33.25 22.46
C THR A 300 76.22 33.24 20.92
N ALA A 301 76.99 34.11 20.26
CA ALA A 301 77.11 34.14 18.79
C ALA A 301 77.43 32.76 18.17
N ALA A 302 78.28 31.96 18.83
CA ALA A 302 78.57 30.59 18.43
C ALA A 302 77.37 29.64 18.56
N THR A 303 76.49 29.84 19.55
CA THR A 303 75.22 29.11 19.71
C THR A 303 74.29 29.41 18.53
N ILE A 304 74.12 30.69 18.19
CA ILE A 304 73.27 31.17 17.09
C ILE A 304 73.75 30.57 15.76
N LYS A 305 75.04 30.69 15.42
CA LYS A 305 75.58 30.12 14.17
C LYS A 305 75.52 28.58 14.15
N ARG A 306 75.62 27.88 15.29
CA ARG A 306 75.39 26.42 15.38
C ARG A 306 73.93 26.02 15.14
N ILE A 307 72.98 26.74 15.71
CA ILE A 307 71.54 26.48 15.50
C ILE A 307 71.19 26.73 14.03
N ASN A 308 71.60 27.87 13.46
CA ASN A 308 71.39 28.18 12.05
C ASN A 308 71.99 27.11 11.11
N ASN A 309 73.23 26.66 11.34
CA ASN A 309 73.81 25.56 10.57
C ASN A 309 73.06 24.22 10.74
N THR A 310 72.49 23.96 11.93
CA THR A 310 71.67 22.76 12.17
C THR A 310 70.34 22.84 11.40
N ILE A 311 69.73 24.03 11.32
CA ILE A 311 68.54 24.30 10.50
C ILE A 311 68.89 24.12 9.02
N GLN A 312 69.95 24.74 8.51
CA GLN A 312 70.38 24.60 7.11
C GLN A 312 70.72 23.15 6.72
N VAL A 313 71.24 22.34 7.64
CA VAL A 313 71.44 20.89 7.42
C VAL A 313 70.11 20.12 7.45
N SER A 314 69.11 20.57 8.22
CA SER A 314 67.75 20.03 8.20
C SER A 314 67.03 20.39 6.89
N GLU A 315 67.07 21.66 6.49
CA GLU A 315 66.49 22.17 5.23
C GLU A 315 67.12 21.49 4.02
N LYS A 316 68.45 21.34 3.97
CA LYS A 316 69.12 20.59 2.90
C LYS A 316 68.72 19.12 2.87
N LYS A 317 68.47 18.48 4.02
CA LYS A 317 67.95 17.11 4.08
C LYS A 317 66.47 17.02 3.69
N GLU A 318 65.67 18.06 3.96
CA GLU A 318 64.27 18.12 3.55
C GLU A 318 64.15 18.41 2.05
N ILE A 319 65.01 19.28 1.49
CA ILE A 319 65.18 19.48 0.04
C ILE A 319 65.66 18.19 -0.61
N GLN A 320 66.71 17.54 -0.11
CA GLN A 320 67.17 16.24 -0.62
C GLN A 320 66.08 15.17 -0.50
N TRP A 321 65.30 15.15 0.58
CA TRP A 321 64.16 14.24 0.71
C TRP A 321 63.02 14.57 -0.26
N LEU A 322 62.81 15.84 -0.64
CA LEU A 322 61.84 16.25 -1.65
C LEU A 322 62.33 16.00 -3.08
N GLU A 323 63.63 16.14 -3.35
CA GLU A 323 64.30 15.76 -4.60
C GLU A 323 64.28 14.23 -4.77
N ASP A 324 64.65 13.49 -3.71
CA ASP A 324 64.46 12.05 -3.61
C ASP A 324 62.98 11.69 -3.78
N LEU A 325 62.03 12.40 -3.15
CA LEU A 325 60.61 12.10 -3.30
C LEU A 325 60.13 12.35 -4.73
N LEU A 326 60.63 13.38 -5.42
CA LEU A 326 60.28 13.71 -6.80
C LEU A 326 60.87 12.68 -7.79
N TYR A 327 62.10 12.23 -7.56
CA TYR A 327 62.73 11.13 -8.30
C TYR A 327 62.03 9.78 -8.00
N ASN A 328 61.75 9.52 -6.73
CA ASN A 328 61.05 8.35 -6.21
C ASN A 328 59.52 8.48 -6.24
N CYS A 329 58.94 9.47 -6.94
CA CYS A 329 57.54 9.43 -7.36
C CYS A 329 57.31 8.27 -8.36
N LYS A 330 58.40 7.71 -8.92
CA LYS A 330 58.44 6.44 -9.66
C LYS A 330 58.60 5.20 -8.77
N ASN A 331 58.72 5.32 -7.45
CA ASN A 331 58.88 4.19 -6.54
C ASN A 331 57.51 3.55 -6.26
N THR A 332 57.00 2.84 -7.28
CA THR A 332 55.66 2.26 -7.33
C THR A 332 55.35 1.43 -6.09
N THR A 333 56.34 0.71 -5.55
CA THR A 333 56.25 -0.14 -4.35
C THR A 333 55.56 0.56 -3.17
N LYS A 334 55.85 1.85 -2.92
CA LYS A 334 55.25 2.58 -1.79
C LYS A 334 53.81 3.05 -2.06
N VAL A 335 53.49 3.30 -3.33
CA VAL A 335 52.11 3.58 -3.77
C VAL A 335 51.28 2.29 -3.72
N GLU A 336 51.84 1.17 -4.19
CA GLU A 336 51.24 -0.17 -4.14
C GLU A 336 50.95 -0.61 -2.69
N GLU A 337 51.87 -0.36 -1.74
CA GLU A 337 51.63 -0.61 -0.31
C GLU A 337 50.44 0.19 0.25
N LEU A 338 50.31 1.46 -0.14
CA LEU A 338 49.20 2.33 0.31
C LEU A 338 47.89 1.94 -0.36
N GLU A 339 47.87 1.69 -1.68
CA GLU A 339 46.70 1.16 -2.38
C GLU A 339 46.24 -0.18 -1.79
N TYR A 340 47.18 -1.05 -1.42
CA TYR A 340 46.88 -2.32 -0.78
C TYR A 340 46.28 -2.11 0.61
N TYR A 341 46.83 -1.21 1.42
CA TYR A 341 46.27 -0.83 2.73
C TYR A 341 44.84 -0.29 2.59
N ASP A 342 44.61 0.67 1.69
CA ASP A 342 43.29 1.25 1.42
C ASP A 342 42.31 0.23 0.85
N ARG A 343 42.79 -0.77 0.10
CA ARG A 343 41.98 -1.89 -0.41
C ARG A 343 41.60 -2.87 0.72
N GLN A 344 42.51 -3.11 1.67
CA GLN A 344 42.25 -3.95 2.84
C GLN A 344 41.26 -3.29 3.80
N GLU A 345 41.43 -2.00 4.15
CA GLU A 345 40.52 -1.34 5.09
C GLU A 345 39.11 -1.16 4.50
N ARG A 346 38.98 -0.85 3.20
CA ARG A 346 37.67 -0.84 2.51
C ARG A 346 36.96 -2.20 2.56
N GLU A 347 37.68 -3.30 2.37
CA GLU A 347 37.08 -4.65 2.48
C GLU A 347 36.75 -4.98 3.96
N ARG A 348 37.54 -4.48 4.92
CA ARG A 348 37.24 -4.60 6.36
C ARG A 348 35.97 -3.84 6.74
N GLU A 349 35.82 -2.60 6.30
CA GLU A 349 34.59 -1.80 6.48
C GLU A 349 33.38 -2.46 5.82
N ARG A 350 33.53 -2.97 4.60
CA ARG A 350 32.50 -3.73 3.88
C ARG A 350 32.04 -4.97 4.65
N LEU A 351 32.97 -5.74 5.21
CA LEU A 351 32.65 -6.92 6.03
C LEU A 351 31.91 -6.54 7.32
N LEU A 352 32.30 -5.45 7.97
CA LEU A 352 31.60 -4.91 9.15
C LEU A 352 30.18 -4.44 8.83
N ASP A 353 29.99 -3.74 7.71
CA ASP A 353 28.67 -3.30 7.23
C ASP A 353 27.76 -4.48 6.83
N ILE A 354 28.32 -5.54 6.25
CA ILE A 354 27.60 -6.79 5.99
C ILE A 354 27.15 -7.45 7.30
N GLU A 355 28.02 -7.57 8.31
CA GLU A 355 27.64 -8.13 9.62
C GLU A 355 26.58 -7.27 10.33
N ARG A 356 26.77 -5.95 10.32
CA ARG A 356 25.81 -4.96 10.85
C ARG A 356 24.43 -5.09 10.21
N LYS A 357 24.35 -5.10 8.88
CA LYS A 357 23.09 -5.26 8.12
C LYS A 357 22.45 -6.64 8.37
N HIS A 358 23.26 -7.68 8.49
CA HIS A 358 22.78 -9.02 8.84
C HIS A 358 22.13 -9.05 10.23
N LEU A 359 22.76 -8.46 11.24
CA LEU A 359 22.23 -8.38 12.61
C LEU A 359 20.95 -7.54 12.67
N VAL A 360 20.91 -6.38 12.03
CA VAL A 360 19.70 -5.54 11.93
C VAL A 360 18.55 -6.31 11.25
N GLY A 361 18.84 -7.07 10.18
CA GLY A 361 17.86 -7.95 9.55
C GLY A 361 17.34 -9.05 10.48
N GLN A 362 18.20 -9.68 11.29
CA GLN A 362 17.77 -10.64 12.30
C GLN A 362 16.91 -10.00 13.40
N ILE A 363 17.29 -8.81 13.92
CA ILE A 363 16.52 -8.07 14.92
C ILE A 363 15.11 -7.77 14.39
N SER A 364 15.02 -7.22 13.17
CA SER A 364 13.74 -6.89 12.53
C SER A 364 12.83 -8.11 12.34
N TYR A 365 13.41 -9.28 12.02
CA TYR A 365 12.66 -10.53 11.95
C TYR A 365 12.11 -10.96 13.32
N GLU A 366 12.92 -10.94 14.38
CA GLU A 366 12.47 -11.30 15.73
C GLU A 366 11.38 -10.33 16.24
N GLU A 367 11.50 -9.03 15.94
CA GLU A 367 10.49 -8.01 16.23
C GLU A 367 9.17 -8.24 15.48
N ALA A 368 9.23 -8.58 14.18
CA ALA A 368 8.04 -8.91 13.40
C ALA A 368 7.29 -10.14 13.95
N VAL A 369 8.03 -11.16 14.44
CA VAL A 369 7.42 -12.32 15.10
C VAL A 369 6.79 -11.94 16.44
N ILE A 370 7.44 -11.09 17.25
CA ILE A 370 6.88 -10.57 18.51
C ILE A 370 5.60 -9.76 18.25
N ALA A 371 5.62 -8.84 17.27
CA ALA A 371 4.47 -8.01 16.94
C ALA A 371 3.28 -8.86 16.44
N LYS A 372 3.54 -9.88 15.62
CA LYS A 372 2.51 -10.83 15.16
C LYS A 372 1.86 -11.59 16.32
N LYS A 373 2.62 -12.01 17.33
CA LYS A 373 2.08 -12.66 18.54
C LYS A 373 1.18 -11.72 19.33
N LYS A 374 1.68 -10.53 19.67
CA LYS A 374 0.89 -9.51 20.39
C LYS A 374 -0.46 -9.24 19.72
N LEU A 375 -0.47 -9.09 18.39
CA LEU A 375 -1.71 -8.93 17.61
C LEU A 375 -2.67 -10.12 17.74
N ILE A 376 -2.15 -11.36 17.75
CA ILE A 376 -2.97 -12.57 17.96
C ILE A 376 -3.58 -12.56 19.37
N ASP A 377 -2.79 -12.24 20.40
CA ASP A 377 -3.25 -12.27 21.79
C ASP A 377 -4.19 -11.11 22.13
N ASP A 378 -4.01 -9.94 21.54
CA ASP A 378 -4.97 -8.84 21.64
C ASP A 378 -6.26 -9.11 20.86
N ASN A 379 -6.21 -9.91 19.79
CA ASN A 379 -7.41 -10.39 19.10
C ASN A 379 -8.15 -11.46 19.91
N LYS A 380 -7.44 -12.35 20.64
CA LYS A 380 -8.07 -13.25 21.62
C LYS A 380 -8.84 -12.45 22.67
N LYS A 381 -8.17 -11.52 23.36
CA LYS A 381 -8.80 -10.67 24.39
C LYS A 381 -10.03 -9.92 23.88
N LYS A 382 -10.00 -9.41 22.64
CA LYS A 382 -11.17 -8.77 22.00
C LYS A 382 -12.32 -9.75 21.75
N HIS A 383 -12.02 -10.99 21.35
CA HIS A 383 -13.01 -12.04 21.22
C HIS A 383 -13.58 -12.45 22.58
N ASP A 384 -12.74 -12.61 23.61
CA ASP A 384 -13.13 -12.94 24.98
C ASP A 384 -13.99 -11.82 25.61
N ASN A 385 -13.71 -10.55 25.29
CA ASN A 385 -14.56 -9.41 25.65
C ASN A 385 -15.92 -9.50 24.93
N PHE A 386 -15.92 -9.70 23.61
CA PHE A 386 -17.14 -9.83 22.80
C PHE A 386 -18.03 -11.00 23.26
N LEU A 387 -17.44 -12.14 23.66
CA LEU A 387 -18.19 -13.27 24.21
C LEU A 387 -18.88 -12.91 25.54
N ARG A 388 -18.19 -12.18 26.43
CA ARG A 388 -18.77 -11.72 27.70
C ARG A 388 -19.84 -10.64 27.49
N GLU A 389 -19.62 -9.71 26.56
CA GLU A 389 -20.63 -8.73 26.15
C GLU A 389 -21.87 -9.43 25.58
N LYS A 390 -21.69 -10.42 24.69
CA LYS A 390 -22.77 -11.25 24.14
C LYS A 390 -23.57 -11.97 25.24
N GLN A 391 -22.90 -12.56 26.23
CA GLN A 391 -23.57 -13.20 27.37
C GLN A 391 -24.44 -12.22 28.16
N ILE A 392 -23.92 -11.01 28.45
CA ILE A 392 -24.68 -9.95 29.12
C ILE A 392 -25.91 -9.53 28.31
N TRP A 393 -25.78 -9.41 26.98
CA TRP A 393 -26.92 -9.13 26.09
C TRP A 393 -27.96 -10.27 26.06
N GLU A 394 -27.52 -11.53 26.06
CA GLU A 394 -28.42 -12.69 26.08
C GLU A 394 -29.18 -12.79 27.41
N GLU A 395 -28.52 -12.55 28.54
CA GLU A 395 -29.18 -12.41 29.84
C GLU A 395 -30.21 -11.27 29.87
N GLU A 396 -29.86 -10.10 29.33
CA GLU A 396 -30.74 -8.93 29.35
C GLU A 396 -31.98 -9.14 28.47
N ILE A 397 -31.82 -9.79 27.31
CA ILE A 397 -32.92 -10.21 26.46
C ILE A 397 -33.82 -11.24 27.17
N GLU A 398 -33.25 -12.16 27.95
CA GLU A 398 -34.04 -13.12 28.73
C GLU A 398 -34.77 -12.47 29.92
N ARG A 399 -34.11 -11.54 30.64
CA ARG A 399 -34.73 -10.71 31.68
C ARG A 399 -35.91 -9.91 31.13
N TRP A 400 -35.72 -9.23 29.99
CA TRP A 400 -36.76 -8.48 29.30
C TRP A 400 -37.92 -9.38 28.86
N ARG A 401 -37.63 -10.54 28.24
CA ARG A 401 -38.65 -11.50 27.80
C ARG A 401 -39.48 -12.01 28.98
N LYS A 402 -38.86 -12.35 30.11
CA LYS A 402 -39.57 -12.76 31.33
C LYS A 402 -40.47 -11.64 31.86
N SER A 403 -39.99 -10.40 31.88
CA SER A 403 -40.78 -9.23 32.31
C SER A 403 -41.99 -8.97 31.42
N GLU A 404 -41.85 -9.05 30.09
CA GLU A 404 -43.00 -8.84 29.18
C GLU A 404 -43.96 -10.03 29.16
N MET A 405 -43.48 -11.26 29.34
CA MET A 405 -44.34 -12.43 29.55
C MET A 405 -45.20 -12.29 30.81
N GLU A 406 -44.64 -11.83 31.93
CA GLU A 406 -45.41 -11.58 33.16
C GLU A 406 -46.44 -10.46 32.96
N LYS A 407 -46.04 -9.34 32.33
CA LYS A 407 -46.98 -8.27 31.93
C LYS A 407 -48.11 -8.81 31.04
N ASN A 408 -47.82 -9.73 30.12
CA ASN A 408 -48.82 -10.34 29.26
C ASN A 408 -49.74 -11.31 30.03
N ARG A 409 -49.22 -12.09 30.99
CA ARG A 409 -50.06 -12.92 31.87
C ARG A 409 -51.03 -12.04 32.69
N MET A 410 -50.55 -10.95 33.28
CA MET A 410 -51.39 -9.98 33.99
C MET A 410 -52.44 -9.27 33.10
N LYS A 411 -52.19 -9.12 31.78
CA LYS A 411 -53.18 -8.63 30.81
C LYS A 411 -54.25 -9.70 30.53
N VAL A 412 -53.84 -10.95 30.31
CA VAL A 412 -54.74 -12.09 30.04
C VAL A 412 -55.62 -12.41 31.25
N GLU A 413 -55.06 -12.42 32.47
CA GLU A 413 -55.82 -12.58 33.72
C GLU A 413 -56.93 -11.53 33.83
N LYS A 414 -56.61 -10.24 33.61
CA LYS A 414 -57.60 -9.16 33.61
C LYS A 414 -58.68 -9.33 32.55
N LEU A 415 -58.33 -9.76 31.33
CA LEU A 415 -59.31 -10.04 30.28
C LEU A 415 -60.24 -11.21 30.66
N SER A 416 -59.71 -12.27 31.29
CA SER A 416 -60.52 -13.40 31.74
C SER A 416 -61.49 -13.04 32.86
N LEU A 417 -61.11 -12.12 33.76
CA LEU A 417 -62.01 -11.58 34.79
C LEU A 417 -63.14 -10.75 34.14
N ILE A 418 -62.82 -9.88 33.18
CA ILE A 418 -63.81 -9.10 32.43
C ILE A 418 -64.76 -10.01 31.63
N GLU A 419 -64.26 -11.10 31.04
CA GLU A 419 -65.11 -12.08 30.36
C GLU A 419 -66.07 -12.79 31.32
N LEU A 420 -65.60 -13.18 32.51
CA LEU A 420 -66.43 -13.77 33.57
C LEU A 420 -67.50 -12.78 34.07
N GLU A 421 -67.12 -11.52 34.28
CA GLU A 421 -68.06 -10.43 34.61
C GLU A 421 -69.11 -10.20 33.51
N MET A 422 -68.71 -10.21 32.23
CA MET A 422 -69.63 -10.11 31.09
C MET A 422 -70.58 -11.31 31.01
N LEU A 423 -70.11 -12.54 31.25
CA LEU A 423 -70.94 -13.74 31.29
C LEU A 423 -71.95 -13.69 32.44
N HIS A 424 -71.52 -13.25 33.62
CA HIS A 424 -72.39 -13.04 34.78
C HIS A 424 -73.43 -11.94 34.52
N ALA A 425 -73.03 -10.80 33.96
CA ALA A 425 -73.94 -9.72 33.57
C ALA A 425 -74.95 -10.18 32.51
N ARG A 426 -74.51 -10.94 31.50
CA ARG A 426 -75.38 -11.53 30.46
C ARG A 426 -76.39 -12.50 31.08
N ASN A 427 -75.96 -13.38 32.00
CA ASN A 427 -76.84 -14.29 32.71
C ASN A 427 -77.91 -13.51 33.51
N ASN A 428 -77.48 -12.52 34.30
CA ASN A 428 -78.37 -11.65 35.07
C ASN A 428 -79.37 -10.87 34.19
N ILE A 429 -78.98 -10.44 32.98
CA ILE A 429 -79.90 -9.86 31.99
C ILE A 429 -80.90 -10.91 31.50
N THR A 430 -80.49 -12.17 31.24
CA THR A 430 -81.43 -13.22 30.83
C THR A 430 -82.39 -13.63 31.95
N ILE A 431 -81.95 -13.65 33.21
CA ILE A 431 -82.80 -13.89 34.38
C ILE A 431 -83.81 -12.76 34.53
N LYS A 432 -83.38 -11.50 34.55
CA LYS A 432 -84.28 -10.34 34.60
C LYS A 432 -85.26 -10.27 33.42
N LYS A 433 -84.86 -10.71 32.22
CA LYS A 433 -85.75 -10.85 31.06
C LYS A 433 -86.80 -11.97 31.24
N LYS A 434 -86.45 -13.09 31.88
CA LYS A 434 -87.42 -14.12 32.26
C LYS A 434 -88.38 -13.62 33.35
N GLU A 435 -87.87 -12.99 34.41
CA GLU A 435 -88.69 -12.40 35.48
C GLU A 435 -89.65 -11.33 34.95
N THR A 436 -89.21 -10.46 34.05
CA THR A 436 -90.09 -9.45 33.43
C THR A 436 -91.05 -10.07 32.42
N ALA A 437 -90.65 -11.10 31.66
CA ALA A 437 -91.59 -11.85 30.83
C ALA A 437 -92.65 -12.60 31.67
N GLU A 438 -92.28 -13.17 32.82
CA GLU A 438 -93.23 -13.80 33.75
C GLU A 438 -94.12 -12.78 34.47
N LYS A 439 -93.60 -11.61 34.83
CA LYS A 439 -94.42 -10.50 35.35
C LYS A 439 -95.37 -9.98 34.29
N ILE A 440 -94.92 -9.76 33.05
CA ILE A 440 -95.79 -9.39 31.93
C ILE A 440 -96.79 -10.50 31.63
N ARG A 441 -96.44 -11.78 31.74
CA ARG A 441 -97.37 -12.89 31.59
C ARG A 441 -98.41 -12.90 32.70
N LYS A 442 -98.02 -12.76 33.97
CA LYS A 442 -98.95 -12.64 35.11
C LYS A 442 -99.81 -11.39 35.02
N GLU A 443 -99.24 -10.24 34.72
CA GLU A 443 -99.98 -9.00 34.46
C GLU A 443 -100.88 -9.11 33.22
N SER A 444 -100.58 -9.97 32.24
CA SER A 444 -101.43 -10.24 31.09
C SER A 444 -102.48 -11.30 31.36
N GLU A 445 -102.21 -12.27 32.23
CA GLU A 445 -103.18 -13.23 32.78
C GLU A 445 -104.14 -12.50 33.72
N GLU A 446 -103.65 -11.57 34.53
CA GLU A 446 -104.40 -10.68 35.41
C GLU A 446 -105.11 -9.59 34.62
N ARG A 447 -104.51 -8.99 33.58
CA ARG A 447 -105.22 -8.06 32.69
C ARG A 447 -106.18 -8.76 31.75
N LEU A 448 -105.99 -10.04 31.43
CA LEU A 448 -106.98 -10.87 30.74
C LEU A 448 -108.08 -11.31 31.70
N ALA A 449 -107.76 -11.71 32.93
CA ALA A 449 -108.73 -12.03 33.97
C ALA A 449 -109.48 -10.78 34.45
N GLN A 450 -108.83 -9.61 34.43
CA GLN A 450 -109.46 -8.31 34.61
C GLN A 450 -110.23 -7.92 33.36
N ALA A 451 -109.77 -8.10 32.13
CA ALA A 451 -110.59 -7.85 30.92
C ALA A 451 -111.76 -8.82 30.80
N LEU A 452 -111.67 -10.04 31.35
CA LEU A 452 -112.76 -10.99 31.51
C LEU A 452 -113.57 -10.74 32.79
N LYS A 453 -113.05 -10.03 33.79
CA LYS A 453 -113.80 -9.41 34.90
C LYS A 453 -114.18 -7.94 34.60
N ILE A 454 -113.96 -7.50 33.36
CA ILE A 454 -114.24 -6.20 32.71
C ILE A 454 -114.85 -6.54 31.33
N GLN A 455 -115.43 -7.73 31.26
CA GLN A 455 -116.38 -8.26 30.28
C GLN A 455 -117.33 -9.26 30.94
N LYS A 456 -117.02 -9.92 32.06
CA LYS A 456 -118.03 -10.55 32.95
C LYS A 456 -118.56 -9.50 33.86
N GLU A 457 -117.71 -9.01 34.75
CA GLU A 457 -117.87 -7.70 35.31
C GLU A 457 -117.50 -6.65 34.22
N GLU A 458 -118.08 -6.67 32.98
CA GLU A 458 -118.66 -5.53 32.19
C GLU A 458 -119.79 -5.94 31.22
N LEU A 459 -120.09 -7.24 31.12
CA LEU A 459 -121.48 -7.67 31.32
C LEU A 459 -121.97 -7.20 32.75
N ASP A 460 -121.00 -6.80 33.67
CA ASP A 460 -120.98 -6.08 35.00
C ASP A 460 -119.92 -4.82 35.61
N ARG A 461 -118.53 -4.28 35.34
CA ARG A 461 -117.22 -3.33 36.01
C ARG A 461 -115.70 -2.55 35.39
N LYS A 462 -114.27 -2.32 35.90
CA LYS A 462 -112.83 -1.46 35.42
C LYS A 462 -111.10 -1.35 35.98
N ILE A 463 -109.89 -0.49 35.62
CA ILE A 463 -108.13 -0.47 35.69
C ILE A 463 -106.78 0.75 35.90
N GLN A 464 -105.25 0.68 35.95
CA GLN A 464 -103.87 1.75 36.09
C GLN A 464 -102.05 1.59 36.08
N MET A 465 -100.85 2.55 35.99
CA MET A 465 -99.10 2.55 36.22
C MET A 465 -97.68 3.61 35.80
N ILE A 466 -96.24 3.81 36.29
CA ILE A 466 -94.76 4.69 35.89
C ILE A 466 -93.05 4.80 36.54
N LYS A 467 -91.70 5.33 36.02
CA LYS A 467 -90.09 5.80 36.56
C LYS A 467 -88.54 6.23 35.74
N GLU A 468 -87.06 6.65 35.84
CA GLU A 468 -85.56 7.10 36.61
C GLU A 468 -83.96 7.74 35.98
N ILE A 469 -82.58 8.06 36.59
CA ILE A 469 -81.07 8.96 36.36
C ILE A 469 -79.24 8.71 36.34
N ASN A 470 -78.02 9.62 36.43
CA ASN A 470 -76.27 9.50 36.42
C ASN A 470 -74.82 10.63 36.37
N ILE A 471 -73.29 10.47 36.38
CA ILE A 471 -71.83 11.42 36.18
C ILE A 471 -70.06 11.35 36.65
N LEU A 472 -68.76 12.06 36.23
CA LEU A 472 -67.12 12.37 36.79
C LEU A 472 -65.46 12.66 36.07
N ALA A 473 -64.11 13.22 36.55
CA ALA A 473 -62.45 13.40 36.01
C ALA A 473 -60.90 14.22 36.59
N HIS A 474 -59.40 14.16 36.24
CA HIS A 474 -57.91 15.02 36.60
C HIS A 474 -56.10 14.86 36.27
N ILE A 475 -54.87 15.78 36.41
CA ILE A 475 -53.12 15.74 36.69
C ILE A 475 -51.56 16.42 35.98
N THR A 476 -50.16 16.78 36.50
CA THR A 476 -48.52 17.09 35.88
C THR A 476 -46.96 17.86 36.47
N LYS A 477 -45.44 17.76 36.15
CA LYS A 477 -43.95 18.71 36.27
C LYS A 477 -42.13 18.48 36.47
N LYS A 478 -40.85 19.22 36.03
CA LYS A 478 -39.17 19.55 36.52
C LYS A 478 -37.52 19.71 35.76
N SER A 479 -36.14 20.23 36.20
CA SER A 479 -34.50 20.39 35.57
C SER A 479 -32.87 20.96 36.19
N LYS A 480 -31.43 21.03 35.65
CA LYS A 480 -29.83 21.57 36.13
C LYS A 480 -28.19 21.79 35.34
N LEU A 481 -26.80 22.26 35.79
CA LEU A 481 -25.24 22.56 35.12
C LEU A 481 -23.61 22.52 35.72
N PRO A 482 -22.25 22.50 35.11
CA PRO A 482 -21.28 23.45 34.27
C PRO A 482 -20.14 22.93 33.16
N LYS A 483 -18.83 23.43 32.98
CA LYS A 483 -18.06 23.87 31.68
C LYS A 483 -16.45 23.74 31.41
N ILE A 484 -15.93 23.74 30.12
CA ILE A 484 -14.59 24.20 29.43
C ILE A 484 -13.15 23.52 29.55
N ILE A 485 -12.21 23.65 28.52
CA ILE A 485 -10.73 23.22 28.37
C ILE A 485 -9.85 24.20 27.43
N ASP A 486 -8.47 24.17 27.35
CA ASP A 486 -7.46 25.28 26.99
C ASP A 486 -6.18 25.05 26.01
N LEU A 487 -5.09 25.92 25.94
CA LEU A 487 -4.10 26.35 24.80
C LEU A 487 -2.47 26.11 24.83
N THR A 488 -1.56 26.61 23.89
CA THR A 488 0.01 26.39 23.75
C THR A 488 1.00 27.33 22.82
N GLU A 489 2.37 27.11 22.60
CA GLU A 489 3.50 28.11 22.11
C GLU A 489 4.81 27.73 21.16
N LYS A 490 5.97 28.54 21.04
CA LYS A 490 7.05 28.76 19.90
C LYS A 490 8.72 28.95 20.15
N SER A 491 9.71 29.72 19.41
CA SER A 491 11.33 30.03 19.57
C SER A 491 12.23 31.02 18.53
N GLY A 492 13.58 31.55 18.32
CA GLY A 492 15.14 31.75 18.76
C GLY A 492 16.35 32.53 17.82
N VAL A 493 17.71 32.97 18.16
CA VAL A 493 18.87 33.85 17.35
C VAL A 493 20.56 33.95 17.63
N GLY A 494 21.57 34.76 16.96
CA GLY A 494 23.21 34.95 17.12
C GLY A 494 24.29 36.04 16.37
N LEU A 495 25.73 36.18 16.50
CA LEU A 495 26.84 37.28 15.96
C LEU A 495 28.54 37.15 15.76
N LEU A 496 29.54 38.18 15.51
CA LEU A 496 31.10 38.22 14.97
C LEU A 496 32.34 39.36 15.29
N CYS A 497 33.69 39.47 14.72
CA CYS A 497 35.04 40.35 15.06
C CYS A 497 36.36 40.82 14.06
N GLU A 498 37.64 41.40 14.43
CA GLU A 498 38.79 42.34 13.73
C GLU A 498 40.51 42.28 13.74
N MET A 499 41.49 43.30 13.36
CA MET A 499 43.12 43.31 13.15
C MET A 499 44.22 44.64 13.08
N SER A 500 45.63 44.67 12.74
CA SER A 500 46.78 45.86 12.68
C SER A 500 48.43 45.78 12.24
N ILE A 501 49.47 46.82 12.29
CA ILE A 501 50.94 47.03 11.61
C ILE A 501 52.31 47.93 12.15
N ALA A 502 53.53 48.31 11.45
CA ALA A 502 54.86 49.16 11.85
C ALA A 502 56.30 49.44 10.93
N GLU A 503 57.55 50.08 11.31
CA GLU A 503 58.95 50.45 10.50
C GLU A 503 60.37 51.23 11.08
N LEU A 504 61.51 51.76 10.34
CA LEU A 504 63.05 52.17 10.73
C LEU A 504 64.16 53.26 10.01
N GLN A 505 65.56 53.49 10.33
CA GLN A 505 66.69 54.57 9.82
C GLN A 505 68.40 54.56 10.01
N GLU A 506 69.37 55.55 9.58
CA GLU A 506 70.96 55.81 9.91
C GLU A 506 72.12 56.78 9.11
N ARG A 507 73.56 56.86 9.33
CA ARG A 507 74.73 57.88 8.77
C ARG A 507 76.42 57.89 9.01
N LEU A 508 77.36 58.97 8.78
CA LEU A 508 78.95 59.02 8.39
C LEU A 508 80.13 60.19 8.79
N SER A 509 81.50 60.33 8.33
CA SER A 509 82.76 61.27 8.77
C SER A 509 84.13 61.69 7.86
N ILE A 510 85.32 62.42 8.28
CA ILE A 510 86.23 63.53 7.50
C ILE A 510 87.86 64.18 7.44
N PHE A 511 89.20 63.92 7.89
CA PHE A 511 90.57 64.82 7.67
C PHE A 511 92.24 64.45 7.86
N LYS A 512 93.20 64.84 8.87
CA LYS A 512 94.55 64.21 9.47
C LYS A 512 94.23 63.13 10.49
N ILE A 513 93.02 63.25 10.94
CA ILE A 513 91.93 62.44 10.42
C ILE A 513 92.10 61.88 8.96
N GLY A 514 93.31 61.47 8.55
CA GLY A 514 93.80 60.90 7.29
C GLY A 514 94.51 59.61 7.65
N LEU A 515 95.39 59.70 8.66
CA LEU A 515 95.74 58.58 9.56
C LEU A 515 94.76 58.44 10.73
N LYS A 516 94.00 59.48 11.14
CA LYS A 516 92.67 59.28 11.79
C LYS A 516 91.49 59.14 10.82
N GLU A 517 91.66 59.13 9.50
CA GLU A 517 90.68 58.53 8.59
C GLU A 517 91.13 57.13 8.27
N GLU A 518 92.39 56.74 8.37
CA GLU A 518 92.72 55.31 8.38
C GLU A 518 92.38 54.74 9.74
N LEU A 519 92.56 55.45 10.86
CA LEU A 519 91.98 55.03 12.13
C LEU A 519 90.46 55.22 12.20
N GLU A 520 89.81 56.29 11.72
CA GLU A 520 88.33 56.36 11.74
C GLU A 520 87.65 55.68 10.56
N LYS A 521 88.29 55.39 9.41
CA LYS A 521 87.79 54.46 8.38
C LYS A 521 88.11 53.04 8.76
N LYS A 522 89.23 52.68 9.39
CA LYS A 522 89.40 51.32 9.96
C LYS A 522 88.57 51.14 11.23
N LYS A 523 88.34 52.16 12.07
CA LYS A 523 87.31 52.08 13.12
C LYS A 523 85.90 52.14 12.57
N HIS A 524 85.59 52.91 11.50
CA HIS A 524 84.26 52.91 10.89
C HIS A 524 84.03 51.62 10.11
N GLU A 525 85.05 51.05 9.47
CA GLU A 525 85.01 49.74 8.82
C GLU A 525 84.99 48.62 9.85
N ILE A 526 85.68 48.71 10.99
CA ILE A 526 85.51 47.77 12.11
C ILE A 526 84.14 47.98 12.77
N LYS A 527 83.64 49.21 12.94
CA LYS A 527 82.27 49.50 13.41
C LYS A 527 81.24 48.99 12.41
N LEU A 528 81.50 49.05 11.10
CA LEU A 528 80.62 48.64 10.01
C LEU A 528 80.67 47.13 9.84
N GLN A 529 81.83 46.50 9.88
CA GLN A 529 81.99 45.04 9.92
C GLN A 529 81.39 44.47 11.22
N ASN A 530 81.55 45.13 12.37
CA ASN A 530 80.87 44.74 13.61
C ASN A 530 79.36 45.01 13.56
N ARG A 531 78.91 46.08 12.89
CA ARG A 531 77.48 46.39 12.67
C ARG A 531 76.85 45.39 11.71
N LEU A 532 77.53 45.05 10.62
CA LEU A 532 77.15 44.04 9.62
C LEU A 532 77.17 42.64 10.24
N ALA A 533 78.22 42.26 10.97
CA ALA A 533 78.27 40.98 11.69
C ALA A 533 77.24 40.91 12.82
N LYS A 534 76.89 42.05 13.44
CA LYS A 534 75.75 42.13 14.37
C LYS A 534 74.41 42.02 13.63
N GLN A 535 74.24 42.68 12.50
CA GLN A 535 73.05 42.58 11.65
C GLN A 535 72.87 41.14 11.13
N GLU A 536 73.95 40.49 10.67
CA GLU A 536 74.01 39.07 10.32
C GLU A 536 73.59 38.17 11.50
N LEU A 537 74.04 38.47 12.72
CA LEU A 537 73.62 37.75 13.93
C LEU A 537 72.15 38.02 14.31
N ASP A 538 71.68 39.26 14.19
CA ASP A 538 70.29 39.64 14.50
C ASP A 538 69.31 39.14 13.41
N GLU A 539 69.75 38.99 12.16
CA GLU A 539 69.02 38.39 11.04
C GLU A 539 69.00 36.86 11.12
N THR A 540 70.14 36.23 11.44
CA THR A 540 70.16 34.78 11.69
C THR A 540 69.35 34.41 12.93
N LYS A 541 69.30 35.25 13.99
CA LYS A 541 68.29 35.11 15.06
C LYS A 541 66.87 35.14 14.52
N LYS A 542 66.47 36.21 13.82
CA LYS A 542 65.11 36.34 13.25
C LYS A 542 64.72 35.16 12.36
N ASN A 543 65.66 34.57 11.62
CA ASN A 543 65.40 33.41 10.78
C ASN A 543 65.27 32.10 11.59
N ILE A 544 66.07 31.92 12.66
CA ILE A 544 65.87 30.84 13.64
C ILE A 544 64.48 30.96 14.30
N ASP A 545 64.10 32.16 14.73
CA ASP A 545 62.82 32.40 15.41
C ASP A 545 61.63 32.09 14.49
N LYS A 546 61.66 32.56 13.23
CA LYS A 546 60.67 32.20 12.19
C LYS A 546 60.56 30.69 12.04
N TYR A 547 61.66 29.99 11.75
CA TYR A 547 61.69 28.53 11.58
C TYR A 547 61.13 27.80 12.81
N MET A 548 61.45 28.27 14.03
CA MET A 548 60.89 27.71 15.26
C MET A 548 59.37 27.94 15.39
N THR A 549 58.85 29.11 14.99
CA THR A 549 57.39 29.37 14.97
C THR A 549 56.67 28.54 13.91
N GLU A 550 57.21 28.43 12.69
CA GLU A 550 56.69 27.62 11.60
C GLU A 550 56.64 26.13 11.99
N GLN A 551 57.72 25.61 12.58
CA GLN A 551 57.78 24.25 13.13
C GLN A 551 56.78 24.04 14.28
N ALA A 552 56.56 25.04 15.13
CA ALA A 552 55.55 24.97 16.19
C ALA A 552 54.12 24.92 15.61
N ASP A 553 53.82 25.70 14.57
CA ASP A 553 52.51 25.73 13.93
C ASP A 553 52.24 24.50 13.07
N MET A 554 53.24 23.96 12.37
CA MET A 554 53.14 22.66 11.69
C MET A 554 52.85 21.53 12.68
N ARG A 555 53.38 21.60 13.92
CA ARG A 555 53.02 20.65 15.01
C ARG A 555 51.61 20.87 15.55
N LYS A 556 51.08 22.10 15.56
CA LYS A 556 49.66 22.37 15.90
C LYS A 556 48.73 21.82 14.81
N GLN A 557 49.05 22.03 13.53
CA GLN A 557 48.26 21.51 12.41
C GLN A 557 48.21 19.98 12.38
N LYS A 558 49.37 19.31 12.52
CA LYS A 558 49.49 17.84 12.60
C LYS A 558 48.87 17.23 13.87
N LYS A 559 48.41 18.04 14.84
CA LYS A 559 47.68 17.61 16.04
C LYS A 559 46.15 17.54 15.88
N LYS A 560 45.58 17.87 14.71
CA LYS A 560 44.21 17.44 14.39
C LYS A 560 44.16 15.91 14.46
N PRO A 561 43.26 15.30 15.26
CA PRO A 561 43.30 13.86 15.48
C PRO A 561 42.97 13.11 14.18
N PRO A 562 43.71 12.04 13.82
CA PRO A 562 43.28 11.14 12.77
C PRO A 562 41.94 10.52 13.18
N VAL A 563 40.94 10.56 12.30
CA VAL A 563 39.60 10.05 12.59
C VAL A 563 39.67 8.52 12.70
N CYS A 564 39.76 8.02 13.93
CA CYS A 564 39.88 6.59 14.21
C CYS A 564 38.54 5.87 14.06
N VAL A 565 38.06 5.75 12.82
CA VAL A 565 36.79 5.08 12.46
C VAL A 565 36.78 3.62 12.97
N GLY A 566 37.93 2.95 12.90
CA GLY A 566 38.02 1.50 13.02
C GLY A 566 37.65 0.88 14.38
N HIS A 567 37.61 1.65 15.47
CA HIS A 567 37.25 1.15 16.81
C HIS A 567 35.73 1.21 17.11
N SER A 568 35.03 2.26 16.66
CA SER A 568 33.62 2.49 17.00
C SER A 568 32.70 1.40 16.45
N SER A 569 32.90 0.98 15.20
CA SER A 569 32.09 -0.05 14.53
C SER A 569 32.15 -1.42 15.22
N CYS A 570 33.22 -1.71 15.96
CA CYS A 570 33.36 -2.95 16.72
C CYS A 570 32.43 -3.00 17.95
N ASN A 571 32.04 -1.85 18.50
CA ASN A 571 31.12 -1.78 19.64
C ASN A 571 29.65 -1.85 19.18
N GLU A 572 29.29 -1.16 18.09
CA GLU A 572 27.94 -1.23 17.49
C GLU A 572 27.53 -2.69 17.18
N ILE A 573 28.44 -3.50 16.64
CA ILE A 573 28.18 -4.92 16.35
C ILE A 573 27.94 -5.75 17.63
N LYS A 574 28.58 -5.41 18.76
CA LYS A 574 28.33 -6.09 20.06
C LYS A 574 26.97 -5.68 20.63
N GLU A 575 26.61 -4.41 20.53
CA GLU A 575 25.32 -3.89 20.95
C GLU A 575 24.17 -4.52 20.15
N LEU A 576 24.30 -4.60 18.81
CA LEU A 576 23.34 -5.30 17.95
C LEU A 576 23.19 -6.79 18.32
N LYS A 577 24.29 -7.49 18.65
CA LYS A 577 24.23 -8.88 19.14
C LYS A 577 23.48 -8.99 20.47
N LYS A 578 23.70 -8.07 21.41
CA LYS A 578 22.98 -8.00 22.69
C LYS A 578 21.48 -7.75 22.50
N VAL A 579 21.11 -6.78 21.65
CA VAL A 579 19.70 -6.49 21.31
C VAL A 579 19.04 -7.71 20.67
N LEU A 580 19.72 -8.40 19.75
CA LEU A 580 19.19 -9.61 19.12
C LEU A 580 18.90 -10.73 20.14
N GLU A 581 19.77 -10.94 21.13
CA GLU A 581 19.48 -11.87 22.23
C GLU A 581 18.29 -11.45 23.08
N GLU A 582 18.15 -10.17 23.39
CA GLU A 582 17.02 -9.63 24.15
C GLU A 582 15.69 -9.83 23.39
N LYS A 583 15.66 -9.58 22.08
CA LYS A 583 14.48 -9.90 21.25
C LYS A 583 14.21 -11.41 21.22
N ARG A 584 15.23 -12.27 21.17
CA ARG A 584 15.04 -13.74 21.25
C ARG A 584 14.47 -14.19 22.59
N LYS A 585 14.94 -13.64 23.70
CA LYS A 585 14.42 -13.88 25.06
C LYS A 585 12.95 -13.44 25.15
N LEU A 586 12.62 -12.23 24.68
CA LEU A 586 11.24 -11.72 24.59
C LEU A 586 10.35 -12.58 23.67
N ARG A 587 10.88 -13.11 22.56
CA ARG A 587 10.13 -14.02 21.69
C ARG A 587 9.76 -15.30 22.45
N ILE A 588 10.71 -15.89 23.18
CA ILE A 588 10.53 -17.12 23.96
C ILE A 588 9.45 -16.91 25.04
N GLN A 589 9.55 -15.82 25.81
CA GLN A 589 8.58 -15.40 26.85
C GLN A 589 7.14 -15.15 26.33
N LEU A 590 6.95 -15.06 25.01
CA LEU A 590 5.64 -14.98 24.36
C LEU A 590 5.27 -16.29 23.62
N THR A 591 5.89 -17.42 23.96
CA THR A 591 5.62 -18.77 23.38
C THR A 591 5.48 -19.84 24.45
N SER A 592 6.26 -19.70 25.53
CA SER A 592 5.88 -20.20 26.85
C SER A 592 4.59 -19.53 27.31
#